data_AF-A0A833DVM8-F1
#
_entry.id   AF-A0A833DVM8-F1
#
_cell.length_a   1.000
_cell.length_b   1.000
_cell.length_c   1.000
_cell.angle_alpha   90.00
_cell.angle_beta   90.00
_cell.angle_gamma   90.00
#
_symmetry.space_group_name_H-M   'P 1'
#
loop_
_entity.id
_entity.type
_entity.pdbx_description
1 polymer ?
#
loop_
_entity_poly.entity_id
_entity_poly.type
_entity_poly.pdbx_seq_one_letter_code
_entity_poly.pdbx_strand_id
1 'polypeptide(L)'
;MFVSWLDAKDLDKLFTELKRRGFAIEEGMHVVLLDSSELGVWYCVREGRRVAAIVAHYIDAHYEALIALPPNASDSEILQALLNAERRGMWRASVEPVIIVSIDDELASIVREYSDTYPERATDVLEHYHRHAEDR
;
A
#
# COMPACT_ATOMS: atom_id res chain seq x y z
N MET A 1 3.72 20.31 -12.55
CA MET A 1 4.08 19.07 -11.83
C MET A 1 4.29 19.45 -10.38
N PHE A 2 3.62 18.76 -9.48
CA PHE A 2 3.76 18.94 -8.04
C PHE A 2 3.97 17.59 -7.37
N VAL A 3 4.60 17.63 -6.19
CA VAL A 3 4.82 16.48 -5.33
C VAL A 3 4.10 16.76 -4.02
N SER A 4 3.28 15.81 -3.59
CA SER A 4 2.53 15.87 -2.34
C SER A 4 2.82 14.64 -1.49
N TRP A 5 2.83 14.83 -0.17
CA TRP A 5 2.86 13.76 0.81
C TRP A 5 1.47 13.63 1.41
N LEU A 6 0.94 12.42 1.41
CA LEU A 6 -0.39 12.12 1.89
C LEU A 6 -0.33 11.07 3.00
N ASP A 7 -0.90 11.40 4.16
CA ASP A 7 -1.07 10.47 5.28
C ASP A 7 -2.26 9.52 5.04
N ALA A 8 -2.26 8.84 3.90
CA ALA A 8 -3.24 7.81 3.55
C ALA A 8 -2.83 6.49 4.19
N LYS A 9 -3.67 5.95 5.06
CA LYS A 9 -3.41 4.77 5.91
C LYS A 9 -3.79 3.46 5.23
N ASP A 10 -4.84 3.49 4.40
CA ASP A 10 -5.43 2.36 3.71
C ASP A 10 -5.38 2.62 2.19
N LEU A 11 -4.45 1.95 1.50
CA LEU A 11 -4.25 2.19 0.07
C LEU A 11 -5.48 1.75 -0.76
N ASP A 12 -6.24 0.75 -0.30
CA ASP A 12 -7.43 0.27 -1.01
C ASP A 12 -8.56 1.31 -0.95
N LYS A 13 -8.72 1.98 0.19
CA LYS A 13 -9.64 3.12 0.32
C LYS A 13 -9.18 4.31 -0.53
N LEU A 14 -7.88 4.61 -0.57
CA LEU A 14 -7.34 5.69 -1.40
C LEU A 14 -7.66 5.43 -2.88
N PHE A 15 -7.36 4.23 -3.37
CA PHE A 15 -7.64 3.85 -4.76
C PHE A 15 -9.14 3.85 -5.06
N THR A 16 -9.97 3.44 -4.11
CA THR A 16 -11.43 3.49 -4.24
C THR A 16 -11.94 4.91 -4.37
N GLU A 17 -11.44 5.85 -3.55
CA GLU A 17 -11.82 7.25 -3.64
C GLU A 17 -11.38 7.87 -4.97
N LEU A 18 -10.14 7.60 -5.42
CA LEU A 18 -9.66 8.08 -6.72
C LEU A 18 -10.51 7.53 -7.87
N LYS A 19 -10.88 6.24 -7.82
CA LYS A 19 -11.81 5.64 -8.81
C LYS A 19 -13.17 6.32 -8.81
N ARG A 20 -13.72 6.63 -7.62
CA ARG A 20 -14.98 7.38 -7.48
C ARG A 20 -14.91 8.78 -8.08
N ARG A 21 -13.73 9.39 -8.09
CA ARG A 21 -13.44 10.70 -8.72
C ARG A 21 -13.11 10.60 -10.21
N GLY A 22 -13.22 9.42 -10.81
CA GLY A 22 -13.08 9.22 -12.25
C GLY A 22 -11.67 8.87 -12.73
N PHE A 23 -10.74 8.56 -11.82
CA PHE A 23 -9.41 8.07 -12.18
C PHE A 23 -9.44 6.54 -12.34
N ALA A 24 -8.86 6.02 -13.42
CA ALA A 24 -8.43 4.63 -13.44
C ALA A 24 -7.09 4.49 -12.72
N ILE A 25 -6.85 3.35 -12.07
CA ILE A 25 -5.60 3.06 -11.37
C ILE A 25 -4.92 1.90 -12.09
N GLU A 26 -3.74 2.17 -12.64
CA GLU A 26 -2.87 1.16 -13.24
C GLU A 26 -1.75 0.80 -12.28
N GLU A 27 -1.53 -0.48 -12.04
CA GLU A 27 -0.38 -0.95 -11.29
C GLU A 27 0.91 -0.81 -12.10
N GLY A 28 1.95 -0.31 -11.44
CA GLY A 28 3.26 -0.06 -12.00
C GLY A 28 4.31 -1.01 -11.44
N MET A 29 5.46 -0.46 -11.08
CA MET A 29 6.53 -1.22 -10.46
C MET A 29 6.13 -1.62 -9.04
N HIS A 30 6.51 -2.83 -8.64
CA HIS A 30 6.29 -3.38 -7.32
C HIS A 30 7.54 -4.16 -6.89
N VAL A 31 7.94 -4.02 -5.63
CA VAL A 31 9.06 -4.75 -5.04
C VAL A 31 8.80 -5.10 -3.58
N VAL A 32 9.19 -6.32 -3.21
CA VAL A 32 9.22 -6.78 -1.81
C VAL A 32 10.61 -6.51 -1.24
N LEU A 33 10.66 -5.88 -0.07
CA LEU A 33 11.87 -5.50 0.64
C LEU A 33 12.36 -6.63 1.57
N LEU A 34 13.57 -6.47 2.14
CA LEU A 34 14.21 -7.50 2.97
C LEU A 34 13.49 -7.77 4.30
N ASP A 35 12.68 -6.84 4.78
CA ASP A 35 11.78 -7.03 5.92
C ASP A 35 10.41 -7.56 5.52
N SER A 36 10.22 -7.95 4.26
CA SER A 36 8.94 -8.37 3.69
C SER A 36 7.88 -7.28 3.58
N SER A 37 8.20 -6.02 3.88
CA SER A 37 7.35 -4.89 3.47
C SER A 37 7.48 -4.65 1.97
N GLU A 38 6.60 -3.82 1.40
CA GLU A 38 6.50 -3.63 -0.04
C GLU A 38 6.59 -2.16 -0.43
N LEU A 39 7.25 -1.89 -1.55
CA LEU A 39 7.25 -0.60 -2.22
C LEU A 39 6.53 -0.73 -3.56
N GLY A 40 5.43 0.00 -3.71
CA GLY A 40 4.59 -0.06 -4.90
C GLY A 40 4.45 1.29 -5.58
N VAL A 41 4.29 1.25 -6.90
CA VAL A 41 3.96 2.40 -7.75
C VAL A 41 2.66 2.14 -8.48
N TRP A 42 1.73 3.08 -8.43
CA TRP A 42 0.49 3.06 -9.21
C TRP A 42 0.34 4.36 -10.01
N TYR A 43 -0.25 4.27 -11.19
CA TYR A 43 -0.50 5.42 -12.05
C TYR A 43 -1.98 5.77 -12.06
N CYS A 44 -2.31 7.04 -11.83
CA CYS A 44 -3.65 7.55 -12.06
C CYS A 44 -3.81 7.90 -13.54
N VAL A 45 -4.82 7.32 -14.18
CA VAL A 45 -5.15 7.53 -15.59
C VAL A 45 -6.49 8.21 -15.71
N ARG A 46 -6.55 9.29 -16.49
CA ARG A 46 -7.77 10.02 -16.83
C ARG A 46 -7.77 10.32 -18.31
N GLU A 47 -8.89 10.06 -18.99
CA GLU A 47 -9.04 10.28 -20.44
C GLU A 47 -7.91 9.60 -21.26
N GLY A 48 -7.48 8.40 -20.83
CA GLY A 48 -6.42 7.63 -21.49
C GLY A 48 -4.99 8.16 -21.28
N ARG A 49 -4.78 9.14 -20.38
CA ARG A 49 -3.47 9.71 -20.07
C ARG A 49 -3.09 9.48 -18.62
N ARG A 50 -1.84 9.11 -18.36
CA ARG A 50 -1.27 9.09 -17.01
C ARG A 50 -1.09 10.53 -16.53
N VAL A 51 -1.78 10.88 -15.45
CA VAL A 51 -1.82 12.23 -14.88
C VAL A 51 -1.15 12.31 -13.51
N ALA A 52 -0.94 11.17 -12.85
CA ALA A 52 -0.17 11.09 -11.62
C ALA A 52 0.49 9.72 -11.43
N ALA A 53 1.49 9.69 -10.56
CA ALA A 53 2.07 8.48 -9.98
C ALA A 53 1.93 8.54 -8.45
N ILE A 54 1.53 7.43 -7.85
CA ILE A 54 1.42 7.19 -6.43
C ILE A 54 2.54 6.21 -6.06
N VAL A 55 3.37 6.57 -5.10
CA VAL A 55 4.43 5.71 -4.56
C VAL A 55 4.13 5.49 -3.09
N ALA A 56 4.01 4.25 -2.67
CA ALA A 56 3.74 3.91 -1.28
C ALA A 56 4.65 2.79 -0.79
N HIS A 57 5.20 2.98 0.41
CA HIS A 57 5.76 1.92 1.23
C HIS A 57 4.66 1.42 2.16
N TYR A 58 4.41 0.11 2.14
CA TYR A 58 3.28 -0.49 2.84
C TYR A 58 3.59 -1.91 3.31
N ILE A 59 2.76 -2.39 4.22
CA ILE A 59 2.63 -3.80 4.56
C ILE A 59 1.24 -4.28 4.14
N ASP A 60 1.10 -5.58 3.95
CA ASP A 60 -0.13 -6.17 3.45
C ASP A 60 -0.45 -7.52 4.15
N ALA A 61 -1.47 -8.21 3.62
CA ALA A 61 -1.86 -9.53 4.10
C ALA A 61 -0.75 -10.59 3.96
N HIS A 62 0.23 -10.42 3.06
CA HIS A 62 1.37 -11.32 2.95
C HIS A 62 2.35 -11.11 4.11
N TYR A 63 2.64 -9.84 4.45
CA TYR A 63 3.45 -9.54 5.63
C TYR A 63 2.86 -10.17 6.90
N GLU A 64 1.54 -10.01 7.12
CA GLU A 64 0.81 -10.66 8.22
C GLU A 64 1.00 -12.18 8.23
N ALA A 65 0.89 -12.81 7.06
CA ALA A 65 1.06 -14.26 6.92
C ALA A 65 2.48 -14.72 7.25
N LEU A 66 3.49 -13.93 6.86
CA LEU A 66 4.90 -14.26 7.08
C LEU A 66 5.29 -14.13 8.56
N ILE A 67 4.86 -13.07 9.25
CA ILE A 67 5.20 -12.89 10.67
C ILE A 67 4.51 -13.91 11.59
N ALA A 68 3.43 -14.54 11.12
CA ALA A 68 2.73 -15.59 11.84
C ALA A 68 3.41 -16.96 11.72
N LEU A 69 4.38 -17.11 10.82
CA LEU A 69 5.12 -18.37 10.63
C LEU A 69 6.24 -18.53 11.66
N PRO A 70 6.58 -19.77 12.03
CA PRO A 70 7.75 -20.02 12.86
C PRO A 70 9.04 -19.68 12.09
N PRO A 71 10.14 -19.26 12.78
CA PRO A 71 11.39 -18.86 12.12
C PRO A 71 12.06 -19.92 11.24
N ASN A 72 11.67 -21.19 11.40
CA ASN A 72 12.18 -22.34 10.67
C ASN A 72 11.15 -22.93 9.69
N ALA A 73 10.12 -22.17 9.31
CA ALA A 73 9.14 -22.59 8.32
C ALA A 73 9.83 -22.99 7.00
N SER A 74 9.37 -24.10 6.43
CA SER A 74 9.82 -24.57 5.12
C SER A 74 9.23 -23.73 3.99
N ASP A 75 9.87 -23.75 2.82
CA ASP A 75 9.38 -23.08 1.61
C ASP A 75 7.92 -23.45 1.28
N SER A 76 7.54 -24.71 1.47
CA SER A 76 6.15 -25.15 1.23
C SER A 76 5.15 -24.53 2.20
N GLU A 77 5.52 -24.34 3.47
CA GLU A 77 4.67 -23.69 4.47
C GLU A 77 4.54 -22.19 4.17
N ILE A 78 5.65 -21.54 3.78
CA ILE A 78 5.67 -20.14 3.36
C ILE A 78 4.74 -19.93 2.15
N LEU A 79 4.91 -20.71 1.09
CA LEU A 79 4.08 -20.61 -0.11
C LEU A 79 2.60 -20.83 0.20
N GLN A 80 2.28 -21.81 1.05
CA GLN A 80 0.91 -22.09 1.44
C GLN A 80 0.30 -20.94 2.26
N ALA A 81 1.08 -20.29 3.13
CA ALA A 81 0.65 -19.13 3.90
C ALA A 81 0.34 -17.94 2.99
N LEU A 82 1.21 -17.64 2.02
CA LEU A 82 1.03 -16.56 1.06
C LEU A 82 -0.23 -16.77 0.19
N LEU A 83 -0.40 -17.97 -0.38
CA LEU A 83 -1.59 -18.32 -1.18
C LEU A 83 -2.89 -18.24 -0.35
N ASN A 84 -2.83 -18.59 0.94
CA ASN A 84 -3.98 -18.49 1.82
C ASN A 84 -4.31 -17.03 2.16
N ALA A 85 -3.32 -16.15 2.30
CA ALA A 85 -3.52 -14.73 2.51
C ALA A 85 -4.28 -14.10 1.33
N GLU A 86 -3.81 -14.37 0.11
CA GLU A 86 -4.44 -13.89 -1.12
C GLU A 86 -5.93 -14.31 -1.21
N ARG A 87 -6.24 -15.57 -0.87
CA ARG A 87 -7.62 -16.10 -0.88
C ARG A 87 -8.53 -15.48 0.18
N ARG A 88 -8.00 -15.03 1.31
CA ARG A 88 -8.77 -14.43 2.42
C ARG A 88 -9.10 -12.96 2.19
N GLY A 89 -8.53 -12.36 1.14
CA GLY A 89 -8.68 -10.96 0.82
C GLY A 89 -7.43 -10.18 1.19
N MET A 90 -6.99 -9.37 0.23
CA MET A 90 -5.87 -8.45 0.37
C MET A 90 -6.29 -7.19 1.12
N TRP A 91 -5.37 -6.66 1.91
CA TRP A 91 -5.43 -5.33 2.48
C TRP A 91 -4.03 -4.73 2.39
N ARG A 92 -3.92 -3.40 2.29
CA ARG A 92 -2.64 -2.70 2.18
C ARG A 92 -2.63 -1.49 3.10
N ALA A 93 -1.76 -1.52 4.10
CA ALA A 93 -1.59 -0.45 5.06
C ALA A 93 -0.26 0.27 4.82
N SER A 94 -0.30 1.58 4.58
CA SER A 94 0.92 2.36 4.43
C SER A 94 1.70 2.42 5.75
N VAL A 95 3.01 2.33 5.66
CA VAL A 95 3.89 2.47 6.85
C VAL A 95 4.59 3.83 6.89
N GLU A 96 4.51 4.58 5.78
CA GLU A 96 5.05 5.92 5.59
C GLU A 96 4.06 6.78 4.79
N PRO A 97 4.19 8.12 4.83
CA PRO A 97 3.39 8.99 3.97
C PRO A 97 3.50 8.60 2.49
N VAL A 98 2.35 8.47 1.83
CA VAL A 98 2.24 8.16 0.41
C VAL A 98 2.68 9.36 -0.41
N ILE A 99 3.59 9.15 -1.36
CA ILE A 99 4.07 10.20 -2.25
C ILE A 99 3.21 10.21 -3.50
N ILE A 100 2.71 11.38 -3.87
CA ILE A 100 1.91 11.59 -5.07
C ILE A 100 2.59 12.63 -5.95
N VAL A 101 2.99 12.22 -7.14
CA VAL A 101 3.59 13.08 -8.17
C VAL A 101 2.56 13.30 -9.27
N SER A 102 2.07 14.52 -9.42
CA SER A 102 0.94 14.81 -10.32
C SER A 102 1.19 16.02 -11.22
N ILE A 103 0.55 15.99 -12.39
CA ILE A 103 0.42 17.13 -13.31
C ILE A 103 -1.02 17.66 -13.40
N ASP A 104 -1.94 17.08 -12.63
CA ASP A 104 -3.38 17.40 -12.58
C ASP A 104 -3.70 18.12 -11.25
N ASP A 105 -4.17 19.37 -11.35
CA ASP A 105 -4.47 20.22 -10.18
C ASP A 105 -5.71 19.77 -9.38
N GLU A 106 -6.65 19.05 -9.99
CA GLU A 106 -7.82 18.48 -9.30
C GLU A 106 -7.39 17.36 -8.34
N LEU A 107 -6.36 16.60 -8.71
CA LEU A 107 -5.76 15.62 -7.81
C LEU A 107 -5.18 16.30 -6.55
N ALA A 108 -4.66 17.52 -6.67
CA ALA A 108 -4.12 18.27 -5.52
C ALA A 108 -5.19 18.62 -4.48
N SER A 109 -6.43 18.89 -4.91
CA SER A 109 -7.54 19.15 -3.98
C SER A 109 -8.03 17.86 -3.33
N ILE A 110 -8.15 16.78 -4.10
CA ILE A 110 -8.54 15.46 -3.57
C ILE A 110 -7.55 15.02 -2.47
N VAL A 111 -6.25 15.13 -2.73
CA VAL A 111 -5.20 14.77 -1.77
C VAL A 111 -5.29 15.59 -0.49
N ARG A 112 -5.62 16.89 -0.57
CA ARG A 112 -5.75 17.76 0.62
C ARG A 112 -6.96 17.44 1.48
N GLU A 113 -8.03 16.93 0.88
CA GLU A 113 -9.29 16.61 1.56
C GLU A 113 -9.34 15.15 2.03
N TYR A 114 -8.45 14.31 1.52
CA TYR A 114 -8.43 12.89 1.81
C TYR A 114 -7.99 12.61 3.25
N SER A 115 -8.78 11.80 3.95
CA SER A 115 -8.41 11.22 5.24
C SER A 115 -9.07 9.86 5.39
N ASP A 116 -8.36 8.96 6.05
CA ASP A 116 -8.82 7.61 6.32
C ASP A 116 -8.22 7.07 7.63
N THR A 117 -8.55 5.83 7.92
CA THR A 117 -8.02 5.05 9.04
C THR A 117 -7.45 3.75 8.50
N TYR A 118 -6.47 3.19 9.22
CA TYR A 118 -5.91 1.89 8.90
C TYR A 118 -6.98 0.81 8.75
N PRO A 119 -6.72 -0.22 7.92
CA PRO A 119 -7.53 -1.44 7.91
C PRO A 119 -7.58 -2.04 9.32
N GLU A 120 -8.74 -2.53 9.77
CA GLU A 120 -8.88 -3.07 11.14
C GLU A 120 -7.86 -4.18 11.44
N ARG A 121 -7.59 -5.03 10.44
CA ARG A 121 -6.62 -6.14 10.53
C ARG A 121 -5.16 -5.69 10.58
N ALA A 122 -4.86 -4.46 10.20
CA ALA A 122 -3.48 -3.98 10.09
C ALA A 122 -2.90 -3.50 11.44
N THR A 123 -3.72 -3.19 12.45
CA THR A 123 -3.27 -2.53 13.68
C THR A 123 -2.14 -3.30 14.39
N ASP A 124 -2.37 -4.58 14.71
CA ASP A 124 -1.37 -5.40 15.40
C ASP A 124 -0.11 -5.65 14.53
N VAL A 125 -0.31 -5.72 13.22
CA VAL A 125 0.75 -5.97 12.23
C VAL A 125 1.65 -4.74 12.05
N LEU A 126 1.06 -3.54 12.07
CA LEU A 126 1.78 -2.26 12.04
C LEU A 126 2.61 -2.07 13.31
N GLU A 127 2.07 -2.40 14.47
CA GLU A 127 2.84 -2.37 15.72
C GLU A 127 4.05 -3.31 15.66
N HIS A 128 3.87 -4.51 15.09
CA HIS A 128 4.98 -5.44 14.86
C HIS A 128 6.02 -4.84 13.92
N TYR A 129 5.59 -4.25 12.80
CA TYR A 129 6.47 -3.62 11.82
C TYR A 129 7.30 -2.51 12.44
N HIS A 130 6.67 -1.53 13.11
CA HIS A 130 7.38 -0.39 13.69
C HIS A 130 8.38 -0.80 14.78
N ARG A 131 8.03 -1.80 15.61
CA ARG A 131 8.93 -2.30 16.65
C ARG A 131 10.25 -2.86 16.09
N HIS A 132 10.21 -3.45 14.89
CA HIS A 132 11.38 -4.07 14.26
C HIS A 132 12.02 -3.19 13.18
N ALA A 133 11.36 -2.10 12.78
CA ALA A 133 11.89 -1.10 11.86
C ALA A 133 12.89 -0.15 12.55
N GLU A 134 12.70 0.15 13.85
CA GLU A 134 13.59 1.03 14.63
C GLU A 134 14.95 0.40 14.99
N ASP A 135 15.08 -0.91 14.85
CA ASP A 135 16.33 -1.65 15.14
C ASP A 135 17.32 -1.68 13.93
N ARG A 136 17.06 -0.89 12.88
CA ARG A 136 17.85 -0.83 11.64
C ARG A 136 18.34 0.57 11.31
#